data_AF-A0A7C4B6P3-F1
#
_entry.id   AF-A0A7C4B6P3-F1
#
_cell.length_a   1.000
_cell.length_b   1.000
_cell.length_c   1.000
_cell.angle_alpha   90.00
_cell.angle_beta   90.00
_cell.angle_gamma   90.00
#
_symmetry.space_group_name_H-M   'P 1'
#
loop_
_entity.id
_entity.type
_entity.pdbx_description
1 polymer ?
#
loop_
_entity_poly.entity_id
_entity_poly.type
_entity_poly.pdbx_seq_one_letter_code
_entity_poly.pdbx_strand_id
1 'polypeptide(L)' 'MDARRKLTALQLYKYLPKTNCKLCGEATCMAFAVKVLNGEVKLPLCKPLKGEFKNRVDELREWIGDRLLKSLGWE' A
#
# COMPACT_ATOMS: atom_id res chain seq x y z
N MET A 1 -18.69 5.76 -18.90
CA MET A 1 -17.26 5.37 -18.86
C MET A 1 -17.02 4.69 -17.53
N ASP A 2 -17.04 3.36 -17.51
CA ASP A 2 -16.72 2.56 -16.34
C ASP A 2 -15.27 2.82 -15.90
N ALA A 3 -15.10 3.77 -14.99
CA ALA A 3 -13.87 3.95 -14.23
C ALA A 3 -13.74 2.77 -13.28
N ARG A 4 -13.35 1.60 -13.80
CA ARG A 4 -12.79 0.53 -12.99
C ARG A 4 -11.69 1.17 -12.16
N ARG A 5 -11.95 1.42 -10.87
CA ARG A 5 -10.96 1.85 -9.88
C ARG A 5 -9.99 0.68 -9.67
N LYS A 6 -9.15 0.44 -10.67
CA LYS A 6 -8.09 -0.56 -10.60
C LYS A 6 -6.96 0.09 -9.80
N LEU A 7 -6.63 -0.47 -8.65
CA LEU A 7 -5.50 -0.04 -7.85
C LEU A 7 -4.21 -0.10 -8.68
N THR A 8 -3.54 1.04 -8.83
CA THR A 8 -2.25 1.20 -9.52
C THR A 8 -1.14 1.52 -8.52
N ALA A 9 0.13 1.33 -8.93
CA ALA A 9 1.27 1.57 -8.03
C ALA A 9 1.30 3.02 -7.55
N LEU A 10 0.96 3.94 -8.45
CA LEU A 10 0.83 5.35 -8.13
C LEU A 10 -0.29 5.61 -7.12
N GLN A 11 -1.43 4.93 -7.22
CA GLN A 11 -2.52 5.07 -6.24
C GLN A 11 -2.11 4.50 -4.89
N LEU A 12 -1.53 3.30 -4.82
CA LEU A 12 -1.04 2.74 -3.57
C LEU A 12 0.01 3.67 -2.93
N TYR A 13 0.94 4.19 -3.73
CA TYR A 13 1.96 5.14 -3.29
C TYR A 13 1.39 6.41 -2.64
N LYS A 14 0.21 6.89 -3.05
CA LYS A 14 -0.45 8.05 -2.42
C LYS A 14 -0.78 7.79 -0.95
N TYR A 15 -1.09 6.55 -0.60
CA TYR A 15 -1.41 6.10 0.76
C TYR A 15 -0.19 5.57 1.52
N LEU A 16 1.00 5.55 0.91
CA LEU A 16 2.22 5.24 1.65
C LEU A 16 2.73 6.48 2.42
N PRO A 17 3.60 6.30 3.44
CA PRO A 17 4.19 7.40 4.21
C PRO A 17 5.13 8.30 3.40
N LYS A 18 5.65 7.82 2.26
CA LYS A 18 6.60 8.53 1.37
C LYS A 18 7.90 8.98 2.05
N THR A 19 8.26 8.35 3.17
CA THR A 19 9.49 8.64 3.91
C THR A 19 10.74 8.01 3.28
N ASN A 20 10.56 7.04 2.38
CA ASN A 20 11.64 6.23 1.80
C ASN A 20 12.59 5.64 2.88
N CYS A 21 12.03 5.28 4.04
CA CYS A 21 12.80 4.83 5.21
C CYS A 21 13.53 3.49 5.05
N LYS A 22 13.24 2.72 3.98
CA LYS A 22 13.82 1.39 3.69
C LYS A 22 13.58 0.31 4.76
N LEU A 23 12.72 0.57 5.74
CA LEU A 23 12.40 -0.39 6.81
C LEU A 23 11.72 -1.68 6.33
N CYS A 24 11.16 -1.65 5.12
CA CYS A 24 10.56 -2.79 4.43
C CYS A 24 11.55 -3.52 3.49
N GLY A 25 12.80 -3.05 3.38
CA GLY A 25 13.82 -3.63 2.49
C GLY A 25 13.89 -3.01 1.09
N GLU A 26 12.94 -2.14 0.72
CA GLU A 26 12.89 -1.51 -0.59
C GLU A 26 13.57 -0.13 -0.63
N ALA A 27 14.20 0.19 -1.76
CA ALA A 27 14.95 1.43 -1.93
C ALA A 27 14.09 2.70 -1.83
N THR A 28 12.84 2.63 -2.28
CA THR A 28 11.86 3.73 -2.23
C THR A 28 10.46 3.21 -1.92
N CYS A 29 9.58 4.07 -1.43
CA CYS A 29 8.17 3.76 -1.26
C CYS A 29 7.47 3.44 -2.59
N MET A 30 7.92 4.03 -3.71
CA MET A 30 7.38 3.71 -5.03
C MET A 30 7.75 2.27 -5.44
N ALA A 31 9.01 1.85 -5.25
CA ALA A 31 9.44 0.48 -5.52
C ALA A 31 8.64 -0.52 -4.68
N PHE A 32 8.43 -0.21 -3.40
CA PHE A 32 7.55 -0.98 -2.54
C PHE A 32 6.13 -1.07 -3.07
N ALA A 33 5.52 0.05 -3.50
CA ALA A 33 4.16 0.05 -4.06
C ALA A 33 4.02 -0.85 -5.30
N VAL A 34 5.01 -0.83 -6.20
CA VAL A 34 5.02 -1.70 -7.40
C VAL A 34 5.07 -3.16 -6.99
N LYS A 35 6.02 -3.54 -6.12
CA LYS A 35 6.17 -4.92 -5.66
C LYS A 35 4.96 -5.45 -4.89
N VAL A 36 4.31 -4.61 -4.10
CA VAL A 36 3.05 -4.98 -3.41
C VAL A 36 1.97 -5.32 -4.42
N LEU A 37 1.83 -4.55 -5.50
CA LEU A 37 0.81 -4.82 -6.51
C LEU A 37 1.12 -6.03 -7.39
N ASN A 38 2.40 -6.32 -7.59
CA ASN A 38 2.82 -7.55 -8.25
C ASN A 38 2.69 -8.78 -7.35
N GLY A 39 2.40 -8.62 -6.04
CA GLY A 39 2.33 -9.70 -5.07
C GLY A 39 3.69 -10.24 -4.62
N GLU A 40 4.79 -9.54 -4.95
CA GLU A 40 6.15 -9.92 -4.57
C GLU A 40 6.42 -9.69 -3.08
N VAL A 41 5.77 -8.66 -2.51
CA VAL A 41 5.88 -8.31 -1.08
C VAL A 41 4.49 -7.96 -0.53
N LYS A 42 4.29 -8.10 0.79
CA LYS A 42 3.00 -7.79 1.44
C LYS A 42 2.97 -6.37 2.01
N LEU A 43 1.82 -5.70 1.96
CA LEU A 43 1.62 -4.35 2.48
C LEU A 43 2.03 -4.18 3.97
N PRO A 44 1.80 -5.13 4.88
CA PRO A 44 2.21 -5.00 6.29
C PRO A 44 3.71 -4.99 6.54
N LEU A 45 4.56 -5.25 5.52
CA LEU A 45 6.01 -5.08 5.64
C LEU A 45 6.41 -3.61 5.76
N CYS A 46 5.55 -2.66 5.37
CA CYS A 46 5.75 -1.26 5.66
C CYS A 46 5.51 -0.99 7.15
N LYS A 47 6.56 -1.11 7.98
CA LYS A 47 6.48 -0.91 9.43
C LYS A 47 5.77 0.39 9.86
N PRO A 48 6.01 1.55 9.21
CA PRO A 48 5.34 2.79 9.61
C PRO A 48 3.81 2.76 9.43
N LEU A 49 3.28 1.96 8.49
CA LEU A 49 1.82 1.81 8.31
C LEU A 49 1.15 1.06 9.47
N LYS A 50 1.89 0.30 10.27
CA LYS A 50 1.36 -0.36 11.47
C LYS A 50 1.33 0.53 12.71
N GLY A 51 2.06 1.65 12.68
CA GLY A 51 2.19 2.58 13.80
C GLY A 51 1.64 3.95 13.41
N GLU A 52 2.55 4.92 13.29
CA GLU A 52 2.23 6.34 13.10
C GLU A 52 1.37 6.65 11.86
N PHE A 53 1.40 5.80 10.82
CA PHE A 53 0.67 6.02 9.57
C PHE A 53 -0.51 5.07 9.36
N LYS A 54 -1.04 4.50 10.45
CA LYS A 54 -2.19 3.59 10.38
C LYS A 54 -3.41 4.20 9.69
N ASN A 55 -3.65 5.50 9.92
CA ASN A 55 -4.74 6.25 9.27
C ASN A 55 -4.70 6.17 7.74
N ARG A 56 -3.51 6.14 7.13
CA ARG A 56 -3.38 6.02 5.67
C ARG A 56 -3.90 4.68 5.14
N VAL A 57 -3.80 3.63 5.96
CA VAL A 57 -4.33 2.31 5.61
C VAL A 57 -5.84 2.28 5.76
N ASP A 58 -6.38 2.96 6.77
CA ASP A 58 -7.82 3.11 6.93
C ASP A 58 -8.43 3.84 5.73
N GLU A 59 -7.83 4.95 5.30
CA GLU A 59 -8.23 5.66 4.06
C GLU A 59 -8.12 4.78 2.81
N LEU A 60 -7.03 4.00 2.71
CA LEU A 60 -6.86 3.03 1.62
C LEU A 60 -7.99 1.99 1.65
N ARG A 61 -8.33 1.46 2.84
CA ARG A 61 -9.39 0.47 3.06
C ARG A 61 -10.74 0.97 2.59
N GLU A 62 -11.09 2.21 2.93
CA GLU A 62 -12.35 2.83 2.49
C GLU A 62 -12.40 2.98 0.96
N TRP A 63 -11.26 3.24 0.33
CA TRP A 63 -11.20 3.46 -1.12
C TRP A 63 -11.19 2.16 -1.95
N ILE A 64 -10.40 1.15 -1.55
CA ILE A 64 -10.28 -0.12 -2.30
C ILE A 64 -11.17 -1.25 -1.79
N GLY A 65 -11.73 -1.08 -0.59
CA GLY A 65 -12.50 -2.10 0.11
C GLY A 65 -11.64 -3.18 0.79
N ASP A 66 -12.25 -3.84 1.77
CA ASP A 66 -11.61 -4.84 2.62
C ASP A 66 -11.04 -6.04 1.84
N ARG A 67 -11.78 -6.50 0.81
CA ARG A 67 -11.36 -7.63 -0.02
C ARG A 67 -10.04 -7.35 -0.75
N LEU A 68 -9.91 -6.15 -1.33
CA LEU A 68 -8.69 -5.79 -2.05
C LEU A 68 -7.54 -5.56 -1.05
N LEU A 69 -7.82 -4.91 0.06
CA LEU A 69 -6.82 -4.70 1.12
C LEU A 69 -6.24 -6.02 1.65
N LYS A 70 -7.09 -7.02 1.89
CA LYS A 70 -6.68 -8.39 2.25
C LYS A 70 -5.83 -9.06 1.18
N SER A 71 -6.13 -8.82 -0.10
CA SER A 71 -5.32 -9.36 -1.21
C SER A 71 -3.89 -8.78 -1.24
N LEU A 72 -3.67 -7.59 -0.68
CA LEU A 72 -2.32 -7.01 -0.47
C LEU A 72 -1.62 -7.59 0.77
N GLY A 73 -2.24 -8.56 1.44
CA GLY A 73 -1.73 -9.24 2.63
C GLY A 73 -1.98 -8.49 3.93
N TRP A 74 -2.91 -7.54 3.98
CA TRP A 74 -3.26 -6.80 5.20
C TRP A 74 -4.40 -7.48 5.95
N GLU A 75 -4.12 -7.90 7.19
CA GLU A 75 -5.03 -8.62 8.10
C GLU A 75 -5.25 -7.81 9.39
#